data_AF-A0A1T3WH01-F1
#
_entry.id   AF-A0A1T3WH01-F1
#
_cell.length_a   1.000
_cell.length_b   1.000
_cell.length_c   1.000
_cell.angle_alpha   90.00
_cell.angle_beta   90.00
_cell.angle_gamma   90.00
#
_symmetry.space_group_name_H-M   'P 1'
#
loop_
_entity.id
_entity.type
_entity.pdbx_description
1 polymer ?
#
loop_
_entity_poly.entity_id
_entity_poly.type
_entity_poly.pdbx_seq_one_letter_code
_entity_poly.pdbx_strand_id
1 'polypeptide(L)'
;GMPAVQAHEQTLVAAALAGLAEVPGVRIIGPQTVERRSSPVSFVLDGVHAHDVGQVLDDAGVAVRVGHHCAAPLHRRFGISATARASFAVYNTLDEVDRLVAGVKRAVEFFGR
;
A
#
# COMPACT_ATOMS: atom_id res chain seq x y z
N GLY A 1 -12.20 11.91 19.41
CA GLY A 1 -10.99 12.72 19.72
C GLY A 1 -9.76 12.08 19.09
N MET A 2 -8.63 12.81 18.99
CA MET A 2 -7.44 12.35 18.27
C MET A 2 -6.87 10.97 18.68
N PRO A 3 -6.90 10.56 19.96
CA PRO A 3 -6.49 9.21 20.34
C PRO A 3 -7.31 8.10 19.66
N ALA A 4 -8.62 8.31 19.48
CA ALA A 4 -9.48 7.36 18.79
C ALA A 4 -9.19 7.32 17.28
N VAL A 5 -8.86 8.47 16.67
CA VAL A 5 -8.44 8.55 15.26
C VAL A 5 -7.16 7.76 15.05
N GLN A 6 -6.16 7.96 15.92
CA GLN A 6 -4.90 7.23 15.85
C GLN A 6 -5.10 5.72 16.02
N ALA A 7 -5.91 5.29 16.99
CA ALA A 7 -6.21 3.87 17.20
C ALA A 7 -6.90 3.24 15.97
N HIS A 8 -7.87 3.95 15.37
CA HIS A 8 -8.54 3.53 14.15
C HIS A 8 -7.57 3.38 12.97
N GLU A 9 -6.74 4.40 12.72
CA GLU A 9 -5.72 4.33 11.66
C GLU A 9 -4.72 3.20 11.90
N GLN A 10 -4.31 2.94 13.15
CA GLN A 10 -3.43 1.82 13.47
C GLN A 10 -4.07 0.47 13.16
N THR A 11 -5.38 0.31 13.39
CA THR A 11 -6.11 -0.90 13.01
C THR A 11 -6.10 -1.13 11.50
N LEU A 12 -6.36 -0.08 10.71
CA LEU A 12 -6.34 -0.16 9.24
C LEU A 12 -4.93 -0.48 8.70
N VAL A 13 -3.91 0.18 9.25
CA VAL A 13 -2.51 -0.06 8.87
C VAL A 13 -2.08 -1.47 9.22
N ALA A 14 -2.43 -1.97 10.40
CA ALA A 14 -2.11 -3.34 10.80
C ALA A 14 -2.72 -4.37 9.83
N ALA A 15 -4.00 -4.19 9.48
CA ALA A 15 -4.67 -5.04 8.51
C ALA A 15 -4.02 -4.97 7.12
N ALA A 16 -3.69 -3.77 6.65
CA ALA A 16 -3.04 -3.58 5.35
C ALA A 16 -1.64 -4.21 5.31
N LEU A 17 -0.85 -4.06 6.38
CA LEU A 17 0.47 -4.69 6.50
C LEU A 17 0.38 -6.22 6.46
N ALA A 18 -0.56 -6.79 7.23
CA ALA A 18 -0.77 -8.23 7.26
C ALA A 18 -1.21 -8.75 5.88
N GLY A 19 -2.26 -8.17 5.29
CA GLY A 19 -2.79 -8.64 4.01
C GLY A 19 -1.82 -8.45 2.84
N LEU A 20 -1.05 -7.35 2.80
CA LEU A 20 -0.04 -7.14 1.76
C LEU A 20 1.18 -8.07 1.94
N ALA A 21 1.54 -8.44 3.16
CA ALA A 21 2.64 -9.37 3.41
C ALA A 21 2.34 -10.80 2.92
N GLU A 22 1.06 -11.15 2.79
CA GLU A 22 0.63 -12.44 2.23
C GLU A 22 0.68 -12.49 0.69
N VAL A 23 0.85 -11.35 0.02
CA VAL A 23 0.85 -11.31 -1.45
C VAL A 23 2.25 -11.60 -1.99
N PRO A 24 2.44 -12.67 -2.79
CA PRO A 24 3.75 -12.99 -3.37
C PRO A 24 4.31 -11.84 -4.20
N GLY A 25 5.60 -11.56 -4.02
CA GLY A 25 6.30 -10.48 -4.73
C GLY A 25 6.02 -9.07 -4.20
N VAL A 26 5.14 -8.89 -3.21
CA VAL A 26 4.96 -7.58 -2.57
C VAL A 26 6.08 -7.32 -1.59
N ARG A 27 6.70 -6.14 -1.72
CA ARG A 27 7.67 -5.62 -0.75
C ARG A 27 7.22 -4.28 -0.21
N ILE A 28 6.94 -4.25 1.09
CA ILE A 28 6.59 -3.04 1.83
C ILE A 28 7.85 -2.19 2.06
N ILE A 29 7.76 -0.88 1.81
CA ILE A 29 8.85 0.08 2.03
C ILE A 29 8.59 0.81 3.35
N GLY A 30 9.34 0.43 4.39
CA GLY A 30 9.22 0.97 5.75
C GLY A 30 9.05 -0.12 6.81
N PRO A 31 8.81 0.24 8.08
CA PRO A 31 8.60 -0.73 9.17
C PRO A 31 7.43 -1.68 8.86
N GLN A 32 7.53 -2.97 9.19
CA GLN A 32 6.46 -3.95 8.94
C GLN A 32 5.45 -4.06 10.10
N THR A 33 5.56 -3.16 11.08
CA THR A 33 4.69 -3.09 12.25
C THR A 33 4.16 -1.68 12.43
N VAL A 34 3.17 -1.53 13.31
CA VAL A 34 2.56 -0.22 13.60
C VAL A 34 3.42 0.65 14.52
N GLU A 35 4.46 0.09 15.16
CA GLU A 35 5.34 0.85 16.03
C GLU A 35 6.10 1.91 15.24
N ARG A 36 5.97 3.18 15.66
CA ARG A 36 6.60 4.33 15.01
C ARG A 36 6.27 4.47 13.51
N ARG A 37 5.10 3.96 13.11
CA ARG A 37 4.54 4.09 11.75
C ARG A 37 3.22 4.87 11.80
N SER A 38 2.96 5.64 10.75
CA SER A 38 1.67 6.28 10.51
C SER A 38 0.91 5.60 9.36
N SER A 39 -0.27 6.12 9.04
CA SER A 39 -1.18 5.64 7.99
C SER A 39 -0.54 5.19 6.65
N PRO A 40 0.44 5.89 6.04
CA PRO A 40 0.91 5.54 4.71
C PRO A 40 1.60 4.17 4.63
N VAL A 41 1.14 3.33 3.70
CA VAL A 41 1.75 2.04 3.36
C VAL A 41 2.24 2.11 1.91
N SER A 42 3.55 2.37 1.73
CA SER A 42 4.21 2.28 0.43
C SER A 42 4.69 0.87 0.16
N PHE A 43 4.48 0.37 -1.06
CA PHE A 43 4.91 -0.96 -1.48
C PHE A 43 5.27 -0.99 -2.97
N VAL A 44 6.03 -2.01 -3.34
CA VAL A 44 6.30 -2.40 -4.73
C VAL A 44 5.83 -3.83 -4.95
N LEU A 45 5.60 -4.19 -6.21
CA LEU A 45 5.34 -5.55 -6.64
C LEU A 45 6.46 -5.98 -7.59
N ASP A 46 7.12 -7.08 -7.30
CA ASP A 46 8.26 -7.57 -8.08
C ASP A 46 7.84 -7.84 -9.54
N GLY A 47 8.61 -7.30 -10.49
CA GLY A 47 8.35 -7.45 -11.92
C GLY A 47 7.23 -6.57 -12.48
N VAL A 48 6.53 -5.78 -11.66
CA VAL A 48 5.41 -4.93 -12.09
C VAL A 48 5.69 -3.47 -11.78
N HIS A 49 5.53 -2.58 -12.76
CA HIS A 49 5.75 -1.15 -12.52
C HIS A 49 4.66 -0.58 -11.62
N ALA A 50 5.00 0.36 -10.71
CA ALA A 50 4.04 0.92 -9.76
C ALA A 50 2.82 1.57 -10.46
N HIS A 51 3.00 2.19 -11.64
CA HIS A 51 1.91 2.73 -12.44
C HIS A 51 0.91 1.65 -12.88
N ASP A 52 1.39 0.47 -13.26
CA ASP A 52 0.55 -0.63 -13.71
C ASP A 52 -0.26 -1.21 -12.54
N VAL A 53 0.36 -1.35 -11.37
CA VAL A 53 -0.35 -1.69 -10.12
C VAL A 53 -1.44 -0.66 -9.83
N GLY A 54 -1.12 0.63 -9.95
CA GLY A 54 -2.09 1.70 -9.75
C GLY A 54 -3.27 1.63 -10.71
N GLN A 55 -3.03 1.28 -11.98
CA GLN A 55 -4.10 1.13 -12.98
C GLN A 55 -5.02 -0.05 -12.67
N VAL A 56 -4.47 -1.22 -12.30
CA VAL A 56 -5.30 -2.37 -11.91
C VAL A 56 -6.14 -2.07 -10.66
N LEU A 57 -5.58 -1.33 -9.71
CA LEU A 57 -6.31 -0.90 -8.52
C LEU A 57 -7.44 0.10 -8.87
N ASP A 58 -7.18 1.06 -9.76
CA ASP A 58 -8.19 2.01 -10.25
C ASP A 58 -9.35 1.31 -10.97
N ASP A 59 -9.05 0.32 -11.83
CA ASP A 59 -10.05 -0.53 -12.49
C ASP A 59 -10.92 -1.32 -11.48
N ALA A 60 -10.38 -1.61 -10.29
CA ALA A 60 -11.10 -2.24 -9.19
C ALA A 60 -11.81 -1.23 -8.25
N GLY A 61 -11.78 0.06 -8.60
CA GLY A 61 -12.36 1.15 -7.81
C GLY A 61 -11.57 1.44 -6.52
N VAL A 62 -10.26 1.17 -6.49
CA VAL A 62 -9.34 1.42 -5.37
C VAL A 62 -8.35 2.52 -5.76
N ALA A 63 -8.57 3.73 -5.23
CA ALA A 63 -7.69 4.85 -5.48
C ALA A 63 -6.42 4.80 -4.61
N VAL A 64 -5.26 4.68 -5.26
CA VAL A 64 -3.94 4.85 -4.63
C VAL A 64 -3.13 5.91 -5.37
N ARG A 65 -2.04 6.39 -4.75
CA ARG A 65 -1.05 7.21 -5.47
C ARG A 65 0.14 6.36 -5.86
N VAL A 66 0.68 6.63 -7.04
CA VAL A 66 1.92 6.02 -7.55
C VAL A 66 2.97 7.08 -7.83
N GLY A 67 4.25 6.70 -7.76
CA GLY A 67 5.39 7.55 -8.07
C GLY A 67 6.30 7.77 -6.87
N HIS A 68 7.03 8.89 -6.86
CA HIS A 68 8.00 9.21 -5.80
C HIS A 68 7.38 9.79 -4.53
N HIS A 69 6.11 10.21 -4.58
CA HIS A 69 5.43 10.93 -3.49
C HIS A 69 6.20 12.17 -2.99
N CYS A 70 6.82 12.92 -3.92
CA CYS A 70 7.71 14.04 -3.63
C CYS A 70 8.96 13.68 -2.79
N ALA A 71 9.31 12.39 -2.70
CA ALA A 71 10.42 11.85 -1.92
C ALA A 71 11.43 11.09 -2.79
N ALA A 72 11.82 11.68 -3.93
CA ALA A 72 12.75 11.05 -4.88
C ALA A 72 14.12 10.63 -4.27
N PRO A 73 14.75 11.39 -3.35
CA PRO A 73 15.97 10.93 -2.69
C PRO A 73 15.79 9.64 -1.87
N LEU A 74 14.63 9.46 -1.24
CA LEU A 74 14.32 8.25 -0.48
C LEU A 74 14.15 7.04 -1.40
N HIS A 75 13.47 7.24 -2.53
CA HIS A 75 13.33 6.20 -3.57
C HIS A 75 14.69 5.75 -4.10
N ARG A 76 15.59 6.70 -4.39
CA ARG A 76 16.99 6.40 -4.77
C ARG A 76 17.73 5.62 -3.70
N ARG A 77 17.58 5.97 -2.41
CA ARG A 77 18.18 5.22 -1.29
C ARG A 77 17.71 3.77 -1.24
N PHE A 78 16.45 3.50 -1.58
CA PHE A 78 15.89 2.14 -1.61
C PHE A 78 16.06 1.42 -2.95
N GLY A 79 16.72 2.03 -3.94
CA GLY A 79 16.94 1.44 -5.25
C GLY A 79 15.64 1.18 -6.03
N ILE A 80 14.60 1.97 -5.81
CA ILE A 80 13.28 1.83 -6.45
C ILE A 80 12.93 3.08 -7.25
N SER A 81 12.31 2.90 -8.43
CA SER A 81 11.87 4.01 -9.28
C SER A 81 10.59 4.65 -8.76
N ALA A 82 9.65 3.87 -8.25
CA ALA A 82 8.37 4.35 -7.74
C ALA A 82 7.77 3.34 -6.76
N THR A 83 6.86 3.80 -5.91
CA THR A 83 5.99 2.92 -5.11
C THR A 83 4.53 3.17 -5.45
N ALA A 84 3.68 2.16 -5.26
CA ALA A 84 2.27 2.39 -4.96
C ALA A 84 2.16 2.73 -3.46
N ARG A 85 1.24 3.61 -3.10
CA ARG A 85 1.02 4.00 -1.71
C ARG A 85 -0.47 4.11 -1.39
N ALA A 86 -0.92 3.25 -0.48
CA ALA A 86 -2.20 3.40 0.20
C ALA A 86 -2.01 4.33 1.42
N SER A 87 -2.94 5.23 1.67
CA SER A 87 -2.91 6.14 2.81
C SER A 87 -4.32 6.28 3.33
N PHE A 88 -4.53 5.82 4.55
CA PHE A 88 -5.80 5.78 5.24
C PHE A 88 -6.08 7.07 6.03
N ALA A 89 -7.34 7.35 6.24
CA ALA A 89 -7.85 8.43 7.06
C ALA A 89 -8.98 7.93 7.98
N VAL A 90 -9.52 8.83 8.80
CA VAL A 90 -10.57 8.53 9.78
C VAL A 90 -11.82 7.85 9.22
N TYR A 91 -12.14 8.08 7.94
CA TYR A 91 -13.33 7.55 7.29
C TYR A 91 -13.11 6.18 6.63
N ASN A 92 -11.86 5.72 6.52
CA ASN A 92 -11.60 4.46 5.84
C ASN A 92 -12.02 3.27 6.71
N THR A 93 -12.28 2.14 6.06
CA THR A 93 -12.80 0.92 6.72
C THR A 93 -11.93 -0.30 6.45
N LEU A 94 -12.10 -1.35 7.26
CA LEU A 94 -11.42 -2.63 7.03
C LEU A 94 -11.85 -3.29 5.70
N ASP A 95 -13.11 -3.10 5.27
CA ASP A 95 -13.58 -3.56 3.97
C ASP A 95 -12.79 -2.92 2.81
N GLU A 96 -12.46 -1.64 2.91
CA GLU A 96 -11.61 -0.98 1.92
C GLU A 96 -10.16 -1.48 1.94
N VAL A 97 -9.65 -1.91 3.11
CA VAL A 97 -8.35 -2.59 3.21
C VAL A 97 -8.41 -3.95 2.52
N ASP A 98 -9.48 -4.72 2.71
CA ASP A 98 -9.67 -6.01 2.05
C ASP A 98 -9.75 -5.85 0.52
N ARG A 99 -10.48 -4.84 0.04
CA ARG A 99 -10.56 -4.48 -1.38
C ARG A 99 -9.20 -4.08 -1.95
N LEU A 100 -8.40 -3.31 -1.20
CA LEU A 100 -7.02 -2.98 -1.58
C LEU A 100 -6.18 -4.25 -1.74
N VAL A 101 -6.18 -5.14 -0.74
CA VAL A 101 -5.38 -6.37 -0.77
C VAL A 101 -5.82 -7.29 -1.93
N ALA A 102 -7.13 -7.44 -2.12
CA ALA A 102 -7.69 -8.19 -3.26
C ALA A 102 -7.27 -7.59 -4.61
N GLY A 103 -7.29 -6.26 -4.74
CA GLY A 103 -6.83 -5.57 -5.94
C GLY A 103 -5.33 -5.76 -6.22
N VAL A 104 -4.48 -5.79 -5.18
CA VAL A 104 -3.06 -6.10 -5.35
C VAL A 104 -2.85 -7.56 -5.76
N LYS A 105 -3.60 -8.51 -5.19
CA LYS A 105 -3.59 -9.93 -5.63
C LYS A 105 -3.99 -10.05 -7.11
N ARG A 106 -5.02 -9.32 -7.54
CA ARG A 106 -5.42 -9.25 -8.95
C ARG A 106 -4.31 -8.69 -9.85
N ALA A 107 -3.54 -7.71 -9.39
CA ALA A 107 -2.38 -7.22 -10.15
C ALA A 107 -1.30 -8.30 -10.31
N VAL A 108 -1.08 -9.14 -9.29
CA VAL A 108 -0.22 -10.32 -9.40
C VAL A 108 -0.76 -11.29 -10.45
N GLU A 109 -2.05 -11.58 -10.46
CA GLU A 109 -2.65 -12.49 -11.46
C GLU A 109 -2.60 -11.93 -12.89
N PHE A 110 -2.73 -10.60 -13.03
CA PHE A 110 -2.77 -9.94 -14.34
C PHE A 110 -1.39 -9.85 -15.00
N PHE A 111 -0.34 -9.57 -14.20
CA PHE A 111 1.03 -9.39 -14.71
C PHE A 111 1.96 -10.57 -14.40
N GLY A 112 1.61 -11.39 -13.42
CA GLY A 112 2.27 -12.65 -13.11
C GLY A 112 1.97 -13.65 -14.20
N ARG A 113 3.04 -14.23 -14.76
CA ARG A 113 2.95 -15.38 -15.65
C ARG A 113 2.67 -16.64 -14.85
#